data_AF-A0A6M0GG01-F1
#
_entry.id   AF-A0A6M0GG01-F1
#
_cell.length_a   1.000
_cell.length_b   1.000
_cell.length_c   1.000
_cell.angle_alpha   90.00
_cell.angle_beta   90.00
_cell.angle_gamma   90.00
#
_symmetry.space_group_name_H-M   'P 1'
#
loop_
_entity.id
_entity.type
_entity.pdbx_description
1 polymer ?
#
loop_
_entity_poly.entity_id
_entity_poly.type
_entity_poly.pdbx_seq_one_letter_code
_entity_poly.pdbx_strand_id
1 'polypeptide(L)' 'MRYVTSIEQMGIEKGLQQGNIQQGQIDIIEVLEVRFGEVSDTISQEIYTIQDSAMLTHITQASDHY' A
#
# COMPACT_ATOMS: atom_id res chain seq x y z
N MET A 1 17.99 -24.40 -14.91
CA MET A 1 17.76 -22.95 -14.77
C MET A 1 16.42 -22.62 -15.42
N ARG A 2 15.50 -21.98 -14.69
CA ARG A 2 14.18 -21.59 -15.21
C ARG A 2 14.34 -20.17 -15.80
N TYR A 3 14.25 -20.04 -17.11
CA TYR A 3 14.32 -18.73 -17.77
C TYR A 3 12.98 -18.04 -17.58
N VAL A 4 12.92 -17.11 -16.64
CA VAL A 4 11.80 -16.19 -16.53
C VAL A 4 11.87 -15.29 -17.76
N THR A 5 10.85 -15.34 -18.61
CA THR A 5 10.73 -14.49 -19.79
C THR A 5 10.46 -13.05 -19.38
N SER A 6 10.75 -12.07 -20.25
CA SER A 6 10.52 -10.65 -19.95
C SER A 6 9.06 -10.33 -19.57
N ILE A 7 8.09 -11.12 -20.06
CA ILE A 7 6.67 -10.99 -19.71
C ILE A 7 6.42 -11.48 -18.29
N GLU A 8 6.97 -12.63 -17.91
CA GLU A 8 6.84 -13.17 -16.55
C GLU A 8 7.52 -12.24 -15.54
N GLN A 9 8.69 -11.68 -15.88
CA GLN A 9 9.36 -10.69 -15.05
C GLN A 9 8.51 -9.42 -14.87
N MET A 10 7.95 -8.89 -15.96
CA MET A 10 7.03 -7.74 -15.89
C MET A 10 5.78 -8.04 -15.07
N GLY A 11 5.25 -9.27 -15.13
CA GLY A 11 4.12 -9.72 -14.32
C GLY A 11 4.45 -9.73 -12.83
N ILE A 12 5.63 -10.23 -12.45
CA ILE A 12 6.12 -10.23 -11.07
C ILE A 12 6.32 -8.80 -10.56
N GLU A 13 6.96 -7.94 -11.35
CA GLU A 13 7.20 -6.54 -10.98
C GLU A 13 5.88 -5.78 -10.77
N LYS A 14 4.90 -5.94 -11.66
CA LYS A 14 3.56 -5.35 -11.50
C LYS A 14 2.84 -5.88 -10.27
N GLY A 15 2.93 -7.19 -10.02
CA GLY A 15 2.32 -7.81 -8.84
C GLY A 15 2.89 -7.27 -7.53
N LEU A 16 4.21 -7.11 -7.46
CA LEU A 16 4.89 -6.50 -6.31
C LEU A 16 4.46 -5.04 -6.11
N GLN A 17 4.40 -4.25 -7.19
CA GLN A 17 3.94 -2.86 -7.11
C GLN A 17 2.50 -2.76 -6.60
N GLN A 18 1.59 -3.61 -7.11
CA GLN A 18 0.21 -3.65 -6.66
C GLN A 18 0.09 -4.10 -5.20
N GLY A 19 0.90 -5.07 -4.77
CA GLY A 19 0.95 -5.53 -3.38
C GLY A 19 1.38 -4.43 -2.43
N ASN A 20 2.42 -3.66 -2.79
CA ASN A 20 2.90 -2.55 -1.98
C ASN A 20 1.85 -1.44 -1.82
N ILE A 21 1.09 -1.14 -2.89
CA ILE A 21 0.01 -0.15 -2.82
C ILE A 21 -1.09 -0.63 -1.87
N GLN A 22 -1.54 -1.88 -2.02
CA GLN A 22 -2.58 -2.45 -1.16
C GLN A 22 -2.15 -2.47 0.31
N GLN A 23 -0.90 -2.87 0.58
CA GLN A 23 -0.39 -2.89 1.95
C GLN A 23 -0.35 -1.48 2.55
N GLY A 24 0.16 -0.49 1.81
CA GLY A 24 0.17 0.89 2.31
C GLY A 24 -1.23 1.46 2.58
N GLN A 25 -2.24 1.08 1.78
CA GLN A 25 -3.63 1.45 2.05
C GLN A 25 -4.15 0.85 3.37
N ILE A 26 -3.84 -0.43 3.62
CA ILE A 26 -4.19 -1.13 4.86
C ILE A 26 -3.49 -0.47 6.05
N ASP A 27 -2.18 -0.21 5.95
CA ASP A 27 -1.39 0.39 7.03
C ASP A 27 -1.94 1.77 7.41
N ILE A 28 -2.38 2.58 6.44
CA ILE A 28 -3.00 3.88 6.71
C ILE A 28 -4.33 3.71 7.46
N ILE A 29 -5.19 2.77 7.03
CA ILE A 29 -6.46 2.51 7.70
C ILE A 29 -6.19 2.05 9.14
N GLU A 30 -5.25 1.13 9.36
CA GLU A 30 -4.88 0.65 10.70
C GLU A 30 -4.39 1.80 11.59
N VAL A 31 -3.51 2.66 11.10
CA VAL A 31 -3.03 3.83 11.86
C VAL A 31 -4.19 4.77 12.21
N LEU A 32 -5.11 5.01 11.28
CA LEU A 32 -6.28 5.85 11.53
C LEU A 32 -7.22 5.21 12.57
N GLU A 33 -7.46 3.91 12.48
CA GLU A 33 -8.27 3.15 13.44
C GLU A 33 -7.67 3.19 14.85
N VAL A 34 -6.36 3.00 14.97
CA VAL A 34 -5.64 3.05 16.24
C VAL A 34 -5.67 4.44 16.87
N ARG A 35 -5.54 5.50 16.06
CA ARG A 35 -5.42 6.89 16.55
C ARG A 35 -6.76 7.57 16.79
N PHE A 36 -7.75 7.28 15.96
CA PHE A 36 -9.00 8.03 15.90
C PHE A 36 -10.25 7.16 16.09
N GLY A 37 -10.12 5.83 16.14
CA GLY A 37 -11.24 4.91 16.20
C GLY A 37 -11.81 4.60 14.81
N GLU A 38 -13.07 4.15 14.76
CA GLU A 38 -13.70 3.67 13.53
C GLU A 38 -13.56 4.67 12.35
N VAL A 39 -12.96 4.21 11.26
CA VAL A 39 -12.77 4.99 10.03
C VAL A 39 -14.03 4.85 9.18
N SER A 40 -14.62 5.98 8.80
CA SER A 40 -15.83 5.97 7.98
C SER A 40 -15.57 5.37 6.60
N ASP A 41 -16.59 4.72 6.03
CA ASP A 41 -16.53 4.12 4.69
C ASP A 41 -16.05 5.12 3.63
N THR A 42 -16.45 6.39 3.74
CA THR A 42 -16.03 7.44 2.80
C THR A 42 -14.51 7.61 2.79
N ILE A 43 -13.87 7.68 3.96
CA ILE A 43 -12.42 7.85 4.08
C ILE A 43 -11.69 6.60 3.59
N SER A 44 -12.19 5.42 3.96
CA SER A 44 -11.64 4.14 3.49
C SER A 44 -11.69 4.04 1.97
N GLN A 45 -12.81 4.42 1.34
CA GLN A 45 -12.94 4.43 -0.12
C GLN A 45 -11.97 5.42 -0.77
N GLU A 46 -11.79 6.61 -0.21
CA GLU A 46 -10.80 7.58 -0.72
C GLU A 46 -9.38 7.02 -0.64
N ILE A 47 -9.01 6.36 0.46
CA ILE A 47 -7.70 5.70 0.62
C ILE A 47 -7.50 4.59 -0.42
N TYR A 48 -8.53 3.76 -0.68
CA TYR A 48 -8.45 2.71 -1.70
C TYR A 48 -8.30 3.24 -3.13
N THR A 49 -8.63 4.52 -3.39
CA THR A 49 -8.40 5.15 -4.70
C THR A 49 -6.95 5.58 -4.92
N ILE A 50 -6.11 5.58 -3.89
CA ILE A 50 -4.69 5.97 -3.99
C ILE A 50 -3.92 4.88 -4.73
N GLN A 51 -3.46 5.17 -5.95
CA GLN A 51 -2.66 4.26 -6.78
C GLN A 51 -1.17 4.62 -6.82
N ASP A 52 -0.79 5.75 -6.23
CA ASP A 52 0.60 6.20 -6.23
C ASP A 52 1.34 5.69 -4.98
N SER A 53 2.18 4.67 -5.18
CA SER A 53 3.02 4.08 -4.14
C SER A 53 4.00 5.07 -3.48
N ALA A 54 4.40 6.14 -4.17
CA ALA A 54 5.33 7.13 -3.62
C ALA A 54 4.70 7.91 -2.46
N MET A 55 3.39 8.17 -2.50
CA MET A 55 2.67 8.82 -1.40
C MET A 55 2.57 7.94 -0.15
N LEU A 56 2.39 6.63 -0.31
CA LEU A 56 2.22 5.68 0.79
C LEU A 56 3.50 5.49 1.60
N THR A 57 4.65 5.52 0.92
CA THR A 57 5.98 5.30 1.53
C THR A 57 6.37 6.40 2.53
N HIS A 58 5.82 7.61 2.39
CA HIS A 58 6.15 8.74 3.28
C HIS A 58 5.40 8.70 4.62
N ILE A 59 4.32 7.91 4.75
CA ILE A 59 3.49 7.87 5.95
C ILE A 59 4.04 6.87 6.98
N THR A 60 4.64 5.76 6.52
CA THR A 60 5.16 4.69 7.39
C THR A 60 6.51 5.00 8.05
N GLN A 61 7.35 5.86 7.45
CA GLN A 61 8.64 6.23 8.02
C GLN A 61 8.55 7.14 9.26
N ALA A 62 7.38 7.74 9.52
CA ALA A 62 7.16 8.52 10.74
C ALA A 62 6.80 7.64 11.95
N SER A 63 6.46 6.37 11.74
CA SER A 63 5.97 5.44 12.76
C SER A 63 7.08 4.68 13.48
N ASP A 64 8.25 4.50 12.85
CA ASP A 64 9.38 3.74 13.41
C ASP A 64 10.18 4.51 14.49
N HIS A 65 9.73 5.71 14.86
CA HIS A 65 10.43 6.62 15.77
C HIS A 65 9.77 6.82 17.14
N TYR A 66 8.80 5.99 17.53
CA TYR A 66 8.18 6.01 18.86
C TYR A 66 8.06 4.63 19.50
#